data_AF-A0A7W9XM28-F1
#
_entry.id   AF-A0A7W9XM28-F1
#
_cell.length_a   1.000
_cell.length_b   1.000
_cell.length_c   1.000
_cell.angle_alpha   90.00
_cell.angle_beta   90.00
_cell.angle_gamma   90.00
#
_symmetry.space_group_name_H-M   'P 1'
#
loop_
_entity.id
_entity.type
_entity.pdbx_description
1 polymer ?
#
loop_
_entity_poly.entity_id
_entity_poly.type
_entity_poly.pdbx_seq_one_letter_code
_entity_poly.pdbx_strand_id
1 'polypeptide(L)'
;MITKYITPKLLMFDGAESEVLTRSFDPVTAIAIGARIEFNDFANNSFEDLRAVVGNEDFGNIVKTGGFTIDGGFLNLYHGSSNLRLYYCKRGNTIIVFAYGEFQPTRYMLYLEGVWVSSAQ
;
A
#
# COMPACT_ATOMS: atom_id res chain seq x y z
N MET A 1 14.79 -11.82 -1.36
CA MET A 1 15.37 -10.48 -1.58
C MET A 1 14.32 -9.66 -2.30
N ILE A 2 13.80 -8.64 -1.62
CA ILE A 2 12.80 -7.74 -2.17
C ILE A 2 13.44 -6.47 -2.74
N THR A 3 12.99 -6.04 -3.91
CA THR A 3 13.48 -4.80 -4.55
C THR A 3 12.33 -3.82 -4.74
N LYS A 4 12.55 -2.57 -4.32
CA LYS A 4 11.61 -1.47 -4.57
C LYS A 4 11.70 -1.04 -6.03
N TYR A 5 10.56 -0.99 -6.71
CA TYR A 5 10.45 -0.29 -7.99
C TYR A 5 10.37 1.21 -7.71
N ILE A 6 11.17 1.99 -8.44
CA ILE A 6 11.17 3.45 -8.32
C ILE A 6 9.85 3.98 -8.90
N THR A 7 8.83 4.01 -8.05
CA THR A 7 7.53 4.59 -8.34
C THR A 7 7.35 5.77 -7.40
N PRO A 8 7.12 7.00 -7.93
CA PRO A 8 6.80 8.13 -7.07
C PRO A 8 5.48 7.86 -6.34
N LYS A 9 5.37 8.35 -5.11
CA LYS A 9 4.10 8.30 -4.37
C LYS A 9 3.05 9.06 -5.18
N LEU A 10 1.88 8.46 -5.37
CA LEU A 10 0.85 9.00 -6.24
C LEU A 10 -0.49 9.06 -5.51
N LEU A 11 -1.12 10.24 -5.46
CA LEU A 11 -2.51 10.39 -5.03
C LEU A 11 -3.41 9.77 -6.11
N MET A 12 -4.08 8.67 -5.79
CA MET A 12 -4.97 7.96 -6.70
C MET A 12 -6.43 8.37 -6.55
N PHE A 13 -6.83 8.83 -5.37
CA PHE A 13 -8.19 9.23 -5.07
C PHE A 13 -8.23 10.29 -3.97
N ASP A 14 -9.16 11.23 -4.09
CA ASP A 14 -9.51 12.25 -3.10
C ASP A 14 -10.99 12.60 -3.26
N GLY A 15 -11.83 12.22 -2.29
CA GLY A 15 -13.29 12.36 -2.39
C GLY A 15 -14.07 11.63 -1.31
N ALA A 16 -15.35 11.38 -1.54
CA ALA A 16 -16.21 10.68 -0.58
C ALA A 16 -15.92 9.17 -0.50
N GLU A 17 -16.11 8.55 0.67
CA GLU A 17 -15.89 7.11 0.85
C GLU A 17 -16.68 6.26 -0.15
N SER A 18 -17.97 6.57 -0.36
CA SER A 18 -18.82 5.81 -1.27
C SER A 18 -18.28 5.73 -2.70
N GLU A 19 -17.50 6.72 -3.15
CA GLU A 19 -16.89 6.72 -4.47
C GLU A 19 -15.66 5.80 -4.56
N VAL A 20 -14.84 5.71 -3.50
CA VAL A 20 -13.62 4.90 -3.56
C VAL A 20 -13.92 3.41 -3.58
N LEU A 21 -15.00 3.00 -2.90
CA LEU A 21 -15.42 1.60 -2.76
C LEU A 21 -15.78 0.94 -4.10
N THR A 22 -16.18 1.75 -5.10
CA THR A 22 -16.61 1.27 -6.43
C THR A 22 -15.57 1.50 -7.51
N ARG A 23 -14.43 2.11 -7.17
CA ARG A 23 -13.37 2.43 -8.13
C ARG A 23 -12.41 1.26 -8.30
N SER A 24 -11.89 1.18 -9.52
CA SER A 24 -10.72 0.37 -9.85
C SER A 24 -9.55 1.28 -10.18
N PHE A 25 -8.37 0.84 -9.81
CA PHE A 25 -7.12 1.58 -9.89
C PHE A 25 -6.16 0.82 -10.79
N ASP A 26 -5.43 1.54 -11.64
CA ASP A 26 -4.36 0.96 -12.44
C ASP A 26 -3.02 1.29 -11.76
N PRO A 27 -2.44 0.35 -10.99
CA PRO A 27 -1.17 0.55 -10.31
C PRO A 27 -0.03 0.51 -11.34
N VAL A 28 0.17 1.61 -12.06
CA VAL A 28 1.33 1.87 -12.93
C VAL A 28 1.59 0.76 -13.97
N THR A 29 1.25 1.07 -15.22
CA THR A 29 1.49 0.25 -16.43
C THR A 29 2.93 -0.25 -16.63
N ALA A 30 3.91 0.28 -15.89
CA ALA A 30 5.32 -0.13 -15.95
C ALA A 30 5.59 -1.49 -15.29
N ILE A 31 4.68 -2.00 -14.46
CA ILE A 31 4.81 -3.32 -13.84
C ILE A 31 3.67 -4.13 -14.43
N ALA A 32 3.99 -5.20 -15.15
CA ALA A 32 3.02 -6.09 -15.80
C ALA A 32 2.20 -6.90 -14.77
N ILE A 33 1.51 -6.20 -13.87
CA ILE A 33 0.62 -6.74 -12.84
C ILE A 33 -0.68 -7.26 -13.50
N GLY A 34 -0.86 -6.97 -14.79
CA GLY A 34 -1.77 -7.65 -15.72
C GLY A 34 -3.25 -7.37 -15.50
N ALA A 35 -3.64 -6.83 -14.34
CA ALA A 35 -5.01 -6.57 -14.00
C ALA A 35 -5.17 -5.35 -13.09
N ARG A 36 -6.31 -4.66 -13.25
CA ARG A 36 -6.76 -3.57 -12.38
C ARG A 36 -6.83 -4.03 -10.93
N ILE A 37 -6.62 -3.10 -10.01
CA ILE A 37 -6.78 -3.30 -8.56
C ILE A 37 -8.10 -2.69 -8.15
N GLU A 38 -8.94 -3.49 -7.51
CA GLU A 38 -10.18 -3.02 -6.89
C GLU A 38 -9.92 -2.66 -5.44
N PHE A 39 -10.78 -1.81 -4.86
CA PHE A 39 -10.68 -1.42 -3.45
C PHE A 39 -10.54 -2.63 -2.50
N ASN A 40 -11.34 -3.67 -2.75
CA ASN A 40 -11.36 -4.88 -1.92
C ASN A 40 -10.07 -5.72 -2.00
N ASP A 41 -9.23 -5.52 -3.02
CA ASP A 41 -7.97 -6.26 -3.18
C ASP A 41 -6.92 -5.88 -2.12
N PHE A 42 -7.09 -4.73 -1.45
CA PHE A 42 -6.17 -4.25 -0.42
C PHE A 42 -6.85 -3.82 0.87
N ALA A 43 -8.11 -3.38 0.84
CA ALA A 43 -8.76 -2.78 2.01
C ALA A 43 -8.87 -3.72 3.23
N ASN A 44 -8.90 -5.04 2.99
CA ASN A 44 -8.95 -6.06 4.03
C ASN A 44 -7.56 -6.57 4.46
N ASN A 45 -6.49 -6.05 3.87
CA ASN A 45 -5.12 -6.52 4.06
C ASN A 45 -4.32 -5.44 4.80
N SER A 46 -4.28 -5.53 6.13
CA SER A 46 -3.52 -4.57 6.93
C SER A 46 -2.04 -4.66 6.62
N PHE A 47 -1.32 -3.54 6.60
CA PHE A 47 0.11 -3.56 6.31
C PHE A 47 0.90 -4.39 7.33
N GLU A 48 0.44 -4.48 8.58
CA GLU A 48 1.08 -5.27 9.62
C GLU A 48 1.12 -6.78 9.27
N ASP A 49 0.07 -7.29 8.63
CA ASP A 49 -0.03 -8.70 8.22
C ASP A 49 0.98 -9.06 7.12
N LEU A 50 1.45 -8.08 6.34
CA LEU A 50 2.45 -8.28 5.30
C LEU A 50 3.72 -8.92 5.86
N ARG A 51 4.06 -8.66 7.13
CA ARG A 51 5.23 -9.25 7.79
C ARG A 51 5.20 -10.78 7.77
N ALA A 52 4.03 -11.39 7.97
CA ALA A 52 3.88 -12.85 7.91
C ALA A 52 3.98 -13.38 6.47
N VAL A 53 3.69 -12.54 5.48
CA VAL A 53 3.67 -12.91 4.06
C VAL A 53 5.05 -12.87 3.42
N VAL A 54 5.90 -11.91 3.82
CA VAL A 54 7.22 -11.68 3.20
C VAL A 54 8.39 -12.03 4.13
N GLY A 55 8.13 -12.25 5.41
CA GLY A 55 9.15 -12.44 6.43
C GLY A 55 9.72 -11.12 6.96
N ASN A 56 10.36 -11.20 8.13
CA ASN A 56 10.80 -10.02 8.88
C ASN A 56 11.83 -9.15 8.13
N GLU A 57 12.77 -9.78 7.41
CA GLU A 57 13.82 -9.08 6.68
C GLU A 57 13.26 -8.25 5.52
N ASP A 58 12.51 -8.89 4.63
CA ASP A 58 11.90 -8.21 3.48
C ASP A 58 10.88 -7.16 3.95
N PHE A 59 10.12 -7.43 5.03
CA PHE A 59 9.22 -6.44 5.62
C PHE A 59 9.98 -5.19 6.11
N GLY A 60 11.09 -5.38 6.82
CA GLY A 60 11.94 -4.27 7.27
C GLY A 60 12.49 -3.46 6.09
N ASN A 61 12.86 -4.12 4.99
CA ASN A 61 13.30 -3.46 3.77
C ASN A 61 12.18 -2.64 3.12
N ILE A 62 10.94 -3.15 3.07
CA ILE A 62 9.78 -2.40 2.56
C ILE A 62 9.56 -1.15 3.42
N VAL A 63 9.50 -1.30 4.75
CA VAL A 63 9.30 -0.16 5.68
C VAL A 63 10.36 0.91 5.46
N LYS A 64 11.63 0.50 5.43
CA LYS A 64 12.76 1.42 5.27
C LYS A 64 12.75 2.13 3.92
N THR A 65 12.54 1.40 2.83
CA THR A 65 12.58 1.95 1.48
C THR A 65 11.30 2.70 1.11
N GLY A 66 10.17 2.39 1.75
CA GLY A 66 8.90 3.12 1.66
C GLY A 66 8.90 4.44 2.46
N GLY A 67 9.78 4.56 3.46
CA GLY A 67 9.83 5.70 4.36
C GLY A 67 8.60 5.77 5.26
N PHE A 68 8.11 4.62 5.71
CA PHE A 68 6.90 4.52 6.54
C PHE A 68 7.20 4.77 8.01
N THR A 69 6.24 5.36 8.72
CA THR A 69 6.38 5.72 10.13
C THR A 69 5.39 4.93 10.99
N ILE A 70 5.74 4.70 12.26
CA ILE A 70 4.88 4.01 13.23
C ILE A 70 4.16 5.03 14.12
N ASP A 71 2.96 4.69 14.58
CA ASP A 71 2.07 5.53 15.41
C ASP A 71 2.54 5.74 16.86
N GLY A 72 3.80 6.08 17.06
CA GLY A 72 4.36 6.29 18.40
C GLY A 72 4.35 5.04 19.30
N GLY A 73 4.02 3.86 18.76
CA GLY A 73 4.12 2.56 19.42
C GLY A 73 2.88 2.11 20.19
N PHE A 74 1.74 2.80 20.09
CA PHE A 74 0.53 2.39 20.82
C PHE A 74 -0.16 1.18 20.16
N LEU A 75 -0.40 1.21 18.85
CA LEU A 75 -0.93 0.07 18.10
C LEU A 75 0.08 -0.52 17.12
N ASN A 76 1.27 0.06 17.02
CA ASN A 76 2.32 -0.31 16.07
C ASN A 76 1.84 -0.27 14.62
N LEU A 77 0.94 0.66 14.32
CA LEU A 77 0.35 0.83 13.00
C LEU A 77 1.24 1.68 12.12
N TYR A 78 1.47 1.20 10.90
CA TYR A 78 2.28 1.92 9.93
C TYR A 78 1.45 2.93 9.15
N HIS A 79 2.06 4.09 8.94
CA HIS A 79 1.49 5.24 8.27
C HIS A 79 2.36 5.68 7.09
N GLY A 80 1.67 6.10 6.03
CA GLY A 80 2.26 6.60 4.79
C GLY A 80 1.98 8.09 4.57
N SER A 81 1.69 8.43 3.32
CA SER A 81 1.35 9.80 2.93
C SER A 81 0.14 10.31 3.72
N SER A 82 0.20 11.59 4.07
CA SER A 82 -0.85 12.28 4.84
C SER A 82 -1.19 11.62 6.18
N ASN A 83 -0.25 10.86 6.76
CA ASN A 83 -0.45 10.10 7.99
C ASN A 83 -1.65 9.13 7.92
N LEU A 84 -1.91 8.58 6.72
CA LEU A 84 -2.96 7.59 6.51
C LEU A 84 -2.42 6.18 6.75
N ARG A 85 -3.31 5.30 7.21
CA ARG A 85 -2.98 3.91 7.51
C ARG A 85 -2.57 3.17 6.24
N LEU A 86 -1.59 2.28 6.38
CA LEU A 86 -1.11 1.45 5.29
C LEU A 86 -1.89 0.15 5.12
N TYR A 87 -2.02 -0.25 3.86
CA TYR A 87 -2.62 -1.49 3.40
C TYR A 87 -1.75 -2.08 2.28
N TYR A 88 -1.94 -3.37 1.97
CA TYR A 88 -1.20 -4.00 0.88
C TYR A 88 -2.07 -4.85 -0.05
N CYS A 89 -1.64 -4.96 -1.30
CA CYS A 89 -2.09 -5.98 -2.22
C CYS A 89 -0.89 -6.82 -2.66
N LYS A 90 -1.00 -8.14 -2.62
CA LYS A 90 0.00 -9.06 -3.16
C LYS A 90 -0.56 -9.80 -4.36
N ARG A 91 0.15 -9.72 -5.49
CA ARG A 91 -0.15 -10.47 -6.71
C ARG A 91 1.09 -11.20 -7.19
N GLY A 92 1.11 -12.51 -7.04
CA GLY A 92 2.31 -13.32 -7.28
C GLY A 92 3.46 -12.84 -6.39
N ASN A 93 4.54 -12.39 -7.02
CA ASN A 93 5.74 -11.88 -6.34
C ASN A 93 5.73 -10.36 -6.12
N THR A 94 4.69 -9.68 -6.60
CA THR A 94 4.56 -8.23 -6.53
C THR A 94 3.76 -7.84 -5.30
N ILE A 95 4.26 -6.87 -4.56
CA ILE A 95 3.62 -6.27 -3.39
C ILE A 95 3.42 -4.79 -3.68
N ILE A 96 2.21 -4.31 -3.47
CA ILE A 96 1.81 -2.93 -3.71
C ILE A 96 1.29 -2.42 -2.39
N VAL A 97 1.80 -1.26 -1.97
CA VAL A 97 1.41 -0.65 -0.70
C VAL A 97 0.59 0.59 -1.00
N PHE A 98 -0.52 0.72 -0.27
CA PHE A 98 -1.42 1.85 -0.34
C PHE A 98 -1.51 2.54 1.02
N ALA A 99 -1.67 3.85 1.01
CA ALA A 99 -2.12 4.59 2.19
C ALA A 99 -3.56 5.03 1.97
N TYR A 100 -4.47 4.64 2.86
CA TYR A 100 -5.90 4.87 2.71
C TYR A 100 -6.54 5.28 4.04
N GLY A 101 -7.48 6.20 3.97
CA GLY A 101 -8.33 6.54 5.11
C GLY A 101 -8.99 7.91 4.97
N GLU A 102 -9.73 8.27 6.01
CA GLU A 102 -10.34 9.58 6.15
C GLU A 102 -9.27 10.63 6.48
N PHE A 103 -9.11 11.62 5.60
CA PHE A 103 -8.18 12.74 5.79
C PHE A 103 -8.83 13.89 6.56
N GLN A 104 -10.10 14.16 6.28
CA GLN A 104 -10.96 15.14 6.93
C GLN A 104 -12.39 14.56 6.97
N PRO A 105 -13.29 15.07 7.83
CA PRO A 105 -14.66 14.58 7.91
C PRO A 105 -15.29 14.40 6.52
N THR A 106 -15.69 13.16 6.19
CA THR A 106 -16.29 12.74 4.90
C THR A 106 -15.38 12.77 3.66
N ARG A 107 -14.10 13.11 3.80
CA ARG A 107 -13.11 13.21 2.71
C ARG A 107 -12.01 12.18 2.91
N TYR A 108 -11.99 11.20 2.02
CA TYR A 108 -11.08 10.07 2.00
C TYR A 108 -10.03 10.26 0.91
N MET A 109 -8.82 9.80 1.19
CA MET A 109 -7.74 9.79 0.21
C MET A 109 -7.16 8.38 0.06
N LEU A 110 -6.70 8.07 -1.14
CA LEU A 110 -5.94 6.87 -1.45
C LEU A 110 -4.64 7.26 -2.14
N TYR A 111 -3.52 6.81 -1.59
CA TYR A 111 -2.20 6.97 -2.19
C TYR A 111 -1.63 5.60 -2.58
N LEU A 112 -0.97 5.54 -3.74
CA LEU A 112 0.00 4.51 -4.05
C LEU A 112 1.33 4.89 -3.40
N GLU A 113 1.78 4.12 -2.43
CA GLU A 113 3.02 4.38 -1.68
C GLU A 113 4.26 3.78 -2.36
N GLY A 114 4.08 2.67 -3.06
CA GLY A 114 5.14 2.03 -3.80
C GLY A 114 4.79 0.62 -4.24
N VAL A 115 5.69 0.07 -5.05
CA VAL A 115 5.62 -1.32 -5.51
C VAL A 115 6.96 -1.99 -5.28
N TRP A 116 6.92 -3.23 -4.84
CA TRP A 116 8.07 -4.06 -4.59
C TRP A 116 7.87 -5.41 -5.28
N VAL A 117 8.95 -6.01 -5.76
CA VAL A 117 8.94 -7.37 -6.29
C VAL A 117 9.92 -8.20 -5.50
N SER A 118 9.45 -9.33 -4.98
CA SER A 118 10.32 -10.35 -4.43
C SER A 118 10.93 -11.16 -5.57
N SER A 119 12.25 -11.33 -5.56
CA SER A 119 12.88 -12.36 -6.37
C SER A 119 12.37 -13.72 -5.86
N ALA A 120 11.59 -14.46 -6.66
CA ALA A 120 11.29 -15.85 -6.33
C ALA A 120 12.61 -16.60 -6.11
N GLN A 121 12.68 -17.36 -5.01
CA GLN A 121 13.63 -18.46 -4.88
C GLN A 121 13.20 -19.62 -5.76
#